data_AF-A0A845ULR0-F1
#
_entry.id   AF-A0A845ULR0-F1
#
_cell.length_a   1.000
_cell.length_b   1.000
_cell.length_c   1.000
_cell.angle_alpha   90.00
_cell.angle_beta   90.00
_cell.angle_gamma   90.00
#
_symmetry.space_group_name_H-M   'P 1'
#
loop_
_entity.id
_entity.type
_entity.pdbx_description
1 polymer ?
#
loop_
_entity_poly.entity_id
_entity_poly.type
_entity_poly.pdbx_seq_one_letter_code
_entity_poly.pdbx_strand_id
1 'polypeptide(L)'
;MASASRRLLLKTYSAWIEADAAFRAAQSNLAGFFPGRQTHLSVQIGNRGSKVRQLYNARQRALEKLQLARRQALLEREARRRQTRVNLLLVYAG
;
A
#
# COMPACT_ATOMS: atom_id res chain seq x y z
N MET A 1 12.71 -15.56 -12.92
CA MET A 1 12.19 -14.18 -13.05
C MET A 1 10.99 -13.98 -12.13
N ALA A 2 11.00 -12.99 -11.22
CA ALA A 2 9.81 -12.69 -10.40
C ALA A 2 8.61 -12.36 -11.32
N SER A 3 7.40 -12.84 -11.00
CA SER A 3 6.23 -12.52 -11.85
C SER A 3 5.93 -11.02 -11.85
N ALA A 4 5.25 -10.54 -12.89
CA ALA A 4 4.85 -9.13 -13.00
C ALA A 4 4.11 -8.64 -11.74
N SER A 5 3.19 -9.43 -11.20
CA SER A 5 2.51 -9.11 -9.93
C SER A 5 3.44 -9.02 -8.73
N ARG A 6 4.47 -9.87 -8.62
CA ARG A 6 5.45 -9.78 -7.53
C ARG A 6 6.26 -8.48 -7.62
N ARG A 7 6.69 -8.10 -8.82
CA ARG A 7 7.38 -6.82 -9.04
C ARG A 7 6.49 -5.62 -8.73
N LEU A 8 5.24 -5.65 -9.18
CA LEU A 8 4.26 -4.60 -8.91
C LEU A 8 4.00 -4.46 -7.40
N LEU A 9 3.81 -5.57 -6.69
CA LEU A 9 3.62 -5.59 -5.24
C LEU A 9 4.80 -4.97 -4.49
N LEU A 10 6.04 -5.33 -4.86
CA LEU A 10 7.22 -4.73 -4.25
C LEU A 10 7.31 -3.24 -4.53
N LYS A 11 7.05 -2.81 -5.76
CA LYS A 11 7.07 -1.40 -6.15
C LYS A 11 6.04 -0.56 -5.38
N THR A 12 4.81 -1.05 -5.27
CA THR A 12 3.75 -0.33 -4.53
C THR A 12 3.98 -0.35 -3.03
N TYR A 13 4.62 -1.40 -2.51
CA TYR A 13 5.01 -1.49 -1.11
C TYR A 13 6.08 -0.45 -0.76
N SER A 14 7.16 -0.36 -1.55
CA SER A 14 8.19 0.67 -1.36
C SER A 14 7.61 2.08 -1.43
N ALA A 15 6.77 2.36 -2.44
CA ALA A 15 6.14 3.66 -2.59
C ALA A 15 5.22 4.03 -1.40
N TRP A 16 4.56 3.04 -0.79
CA TRP A 16 3.76 3.25 0.41
C TRP A 16 4.63 3.55 1.64
N ILE A 17 5.75 2.83 1.83
CA ILE A 17 6.69 3.11 2.92
C ILE A 17 7.23 4.53 2.84
N GLU A 18 7.67 4.96 1.65
CA GLU A 18 8.18 6.32 1.44
C GLU A 18 7.13 7.39 1.77
N ALA A 19 5.89 7.18 1.33
CA ALA A 19 4.80 8.12 1.60
C ALA A 19 4.37 8.13 3.08
N ASP A 20 4.37 6.98 3.76
CA ASP A 20 4.10 6.88 5.20
C ASP A 20 5.19 7.58 6.01
N ALA A 21 6.47 7.37 5.67
CA ALA A 21 7.60 8.01 6.32
C ALA A 21 7.55 9.53 6.17
N ALA A 22 7.30 10.05 4.97
CA ALA A 22 7.17 11.49 4.74
C ALA A 22 6.02 12.11 5.54
N PHE A 23 4.87 11.42 5.63
CA PHE A 23 3.75 11.89 6.42
C PHE A 23 4.05 11.89 7.93
N ARG A 24 4.69 10.84 8.45
CA ARG A 24 5.11 10.77 9.86
C ARG A 24 6.11 11.87 10.20
N ALA A 25 7.11 12.11 9.36
CA ALA A 25 8.06 13.20 9.57
C ALA A 25 7.37 14.56 9.66
N ALA A 26 6.38 14.82 8.79
CA ALA A 26 5.60 16.05 8.85
C ALA A 26 4.77 16.17 10.14
N GLN A 27 4.19 15.07 10.63
CA GLN A 27 3.48 15.05 11.92
C GLN A 27 4.42 15.30 13.10
N SER A 28 5.60 14.67 13.12
CA SER A 28 6.61 14.91 14.15
C SER A 28 7.05 16.37 14.21
N ASN A 29 7.26 17.00 13.05
CA ASN A 29 7.58 18.42 12.98
C ASN A 29 6.45 19.29 13.55
N LEU A 30 5.20 19.02 13.18
CA LEU A 30 4.05 19.74 13.73
C LEU A 30 3.91 19.58 15.25
N ALA A 31 4.16 18.39 15.77
CA ALA A 31 4.12 18.12 17.20
C ALA A 31 5.14 18.96 17.99
N GLY A 32 6.30 19.25 17.39
CA GLY A 32 7.30 20.15 17.99
C GLY A 32 6.85 21.60 18.09
N PHE A 33 6.03 22.08 17.15
CA PHE A 33 5.51 23.46 17.17
C PHE A 33 4.27 23.63 18.05
N PHE A 34 3.47 22.59 18.24
CA PHE A 34 2.21 22.65 18.99
C PHE A 34 2.11 21.52 20.03
N PRO A 35 2.93 21.56 21.09
CA PRO A 35 2.84 20.58 22.17
C PRO A 35 1.44 20.64 22.82
N GLY A 36 0.81 19.48 23.01
CA GLY A 36 -0.51 19.36 23.67
C GLY A 36 -1.75 19.51 22.78
N ARG A 37 -1.65 19.89 21.50
CA ARG A 37 -2.80 19.99 20.56
C ARG A 37 -3.04 18.74 19.69
N GLN A 38 -2.34 17.64 19.99
CA GLN A 38 -2.36 16.41 19.17
C GLN A 38 -3.70 15.66 19.13
N THR A 39 -4.70 16.06 19.92
CA THR A 39 -5.98 15.34 20.06
C THR A 39 -6.97 15.62 18.92
N HIS A 40 -6.81 16.71 18.15
CA HIS A 40 -7.76 17.02 17.08
C HIS A 40 -7.37 16.35 15.75
N LEU A 41 -8.27 15.56 15.17
CA LEU A 41 -8.06 14.84 13.90
C LEU A 41 -7.61 15.75 12.75
N SER A 42 -8.07 17.01 12.73
CA SER A 42 -7.65 18.02 11.76
C SER A 42 -6.18 18.42 11.88
N VAL A 43 -5.60 18.35 13.09
CA VAL A 43 -4.18 18.60 13.35
C VAL A 43 -3.35 17.40 12.92
N GLN A 44 -3.84 16.17 13.13
CA GLN A 44 -3.14 14.94 12.74
C GLN A 44 -3.11 14.70 11.22
N ILE A 45 -4.24 14.93 10.55
CA ILE A 45 -4.38 14.73 9.09
C ILE A 45 -3.96 16.00 8.32
N GLY A 46 -3.97 17.15 8.97
CA GLY A 46 -3.79 18.46 8.37
C GLY A 46 -5.08 19.04 7.79
N ASN A 47 -5.17 20.37 7.81
CA ASN A 47 -6.26 21.13 7.20
C ASN A 47 -6.22 21.03 5.67
N ARG A 48 -7.36 21.26 5.00
CA ARG A 48 -7.44 21.28 3.53
C ARG A 48 -6.43 22.28 2.97
N GLY A 49 -5.71 21.89 1.92
CA GLY A 49 -4.66 22.71 1.29
C GLY A 49 -3.30 22.68 2.00
N SER A 50 -3.22 22.25 3.26
CA SER A 50 -1.94 22.16 3.98
C SER A 50 -1.01 21.10 3.39
N LYS A 51 0.31 21.29 3.58
CA LYS A 51 1.31 20.31 3.15
C LYS A 51 1.12 18.95 3.84
N VAL A 52 0.74 18.95 5.11
CA VAL A 52 0.45 17.72 5.87
C VAL A 52 -0.73 16.97 5.27
N ARG A 53 -1.80 17.68 4.87
CA ARG A 53 -2.93 17.06 4.16
C ARG A 53 -2.55 16.49 2.80
N GLN A 54 -1.65 17.14 2.07
CA GLN A 54 -1.12 16.61 0.81
C GLN A 54 -0.35 15.31 1.03
N LEU A 55 0.50 15.24 2.07
CA LEU A 55 1.24 14.05 2.44
C LEU A 55 0.32 12.91 2.90
N TYR A 56 -0.70 13.23 3.71
CA TYR A 56 -1.74 12.28 4.08
C TYR A 56 -2.44 11.68 2.84
N ASN A 57 -2.87 12.54 1.92
CA ASN A 57 -3.54 12.09 0.69
C ASN A 57 -2.60 11.25 -0.19
N ALA A 58 -1.31 11.61 -0.27
CA ALA A 58 -0.31 10.84 -1.01
C ALA A 58 -0.12 9.44 -0.40
N ARG A 59 0.02 9.36 0.93
CA ARG A 59 0.06 8.10 1.69
C ARG A 59 -1.19 7.25 1.42
N GLN A 60 -2.38 7.85 1.44
CA GLN A 60 -3.63 7.13 1.22
C GLN A 60 -3.71 6.53 -0.19
N ARG A 61 -3.37 7.33 -1.21
CA ARG A 61 -3.29 6.86 -2.60
C ARG A 61 -2.26 5.74 -2.77
N ALA A 62 -1.12 5.81 -2.08
CA ALA A 62 -0.11 4.76 -2.13
C ALA A 62 -0.63 3.46 -1.48
N LEU A 63 -1.35 3.56 -0.37
CA LEU A 63 -1.99 2.42 0.30
C LEU A 63 -3.04 1.75 -0.59
N GLU A 64 -3.89 2.53 -1.27
CA GLU A 64 -4.89 2.00 -2.22
C GLU A 64 -4.22 1.22 -3.35
N LYS A 65 -3.13 1.75 -3.92
CA LYS A 65 -2.35 1.06 -4.97
C LYS A 65 -1.72 -0.24 -4.45
N LEU A 66 -1.20 -0.23 -3.22
CA LEU A 66 -0.65 -1.43 -2.58
C LEU A 66 -1.72 -2.50 -2.38
N GLN A 67 -2.92 -2.12 -1.91
CA GLN A 67 -4.04 -3.04 -1.74
C GLN A 67 -4.48 -3.67 -3.07
N LEU A 68 -4.53 -2.86 -4.14
CA LEU A 68 -4.83 -3.35 -5.49
C LEU A 68 -3.79 -4.36 -5.98
N ALA A 69 -2.50 -4.03 -5.85
CA ALA A 69 -1.40 -4.93 -6.23
C ALA A 69 -1.43 -6.24 -5.43
N ARG A 70 -1.76 -6.18 -4.14
CA ARG A 70 -1.93 -7.38 -3.29
C ARG A 70 -3.07 -8.26 -3.77
N ARG A 71 -4.22 -7.66 -4.15
CA ARG A 71 -5.35 -8.40 -4.71
C ARG A 71 -4.99 -9.08 -6.02
N GLN A 72 -4.29 -8.40 -6.93
CA GLN A 72 -3.82 -8.98 -8.20
C GLN A 72 -2.87 -10.16 -7.97
N ALA A 73 -1.90 -10.03 -7.06
CA ALA A 73 -0.98 -11.11 -6.73
C ALA A 73 -1.69 -12.34 -6.16
N LEU A 74 -2.75 -12.16 -5.37
CA LEU A 74 -3.57 -13.25 -4.85
C LEU A 74 -4.33 -13.97 -5.98
N LEU A 75 -4.97 -13.21 -6.88
CA LEU A 75 -5.69 -13.78 -8.03
C LEU A 75 -4.75 -14.57 -8.95
N GLU A 76 -3.56 -14.05 -9.24
CA GLU A 76 -2.56 -14.80 -10.01
C GLU A 76 -2.15 -16.11 -9.32
N ARG A 77 -1.98 -16.09 -7.99
CA ARG A 77 -1.61 -17.29 -7.23
C ARG A 77 -2.71 -18.33 -7.28
N GLU A 78 -3.97 -17.92 -7.17
CA GLU A 78 -5.13 -18.80 -7.27
C GLU A 78 -5.29 -19.39 -8.66
N ALA A 79 -5.14 -18.58 -9.71
CA ALA A 79 -5.19 -19.04 -11.10
C ALA A 79 -4.12 -20.10 -11.38
N ARG A 80 -2.87 -19.90 -10.92
CA ARG A 80 -1.80 -20.90 -11.06
C ARG A 80 -2.13 -22.20 -10.33
N ARG A 81 -2.66 -22.13 -9.11
CA ARG A 81 -3.07 -23.32 -8.35
C ARG A 81 -4.15 -24.12 -9.08
N ARG A 82 -5.14 -23.44 -9.67
CA ARG A 82 -6.19 -24.08 -10.48
C ARG A 82 -5.59 -24.76 -11.70
N GLN A 83 -4.69 -24.08 -12.43
CA GLN A 83 -4.04 -24.66 -13.61
C GLN A 83 -3.22 -25.91 -13.26
N THR A 84 -2.42 -25.87 -12.19
CA THR A 84 -1.65 -27.04 -11.74
C THR A 84 -2.55 -28.22 -11.37
N ARG A 85 -3.69 -27.95 -10.71
CA ARG A 85 -4.66 -28.99 -10.36
C ARG A 85 -5.31 -29.61 -11.59
N VAL A 86 -5.70 -28.81 -12.58
CA VAL A 86 -6.25 -29.31 -13.86
C VAL A 86 -5.22 -30.14 -14.61
N ASN A 87 -3.97 -29.67 -14.70
CA ASN A 87 -2.90 -30.42 -15.35
C ASN A 87 -2.63 -31.76 -14.66
N LEU A 88 -2.63 -31.81 -13.32
CA LEU A 88 -2.51 -33.07 -12.58
C LEU A 88 -3.64 -34.03 -12.92
N LEU A 89 -4.90 -33.57 -12.91
CA LEU A 89 -6.04 -34.43 -13.23
C LEU A 89 -5.97 -34.96 -14.67
N LEU A 90 -5.50 -34.17 -15.64
CA LEU A 90 -5.30 -34.61 -17.02
C LEU A 90 -4.18 -35.65 -17.15
N VAL A 91 -3.09 -35.53 -16.38
CA VAL A 91 -1.97 -36.49 -16.40
C VAL A 91 -2.35 -37.84 -15.81
N TYR A 92 -3.28 -37.89 -14.84
CA TYR A 92 -3.72 -39.14 -14.22
C TYR A 92 -4.98 -39.75 -14.86
N ALA A 93 -5.58 -39.09 -15.85
CA ALA A 93 -6.80 -39.54 -16.54
C ALA A 93 -6.55 -40.09 -17.96
N GLY A 94 -5.29 -40.19 -18.39
CA GLY A 94 -4.86 -40.86 -19.64
C GLY A 94 -3.92 -42.02 -19.33
#